data_AF-A0A7L2F406-F1
#
_entry.id   AF-A0A7L2F406-F1
#
_cell.length_a   1.000
_cell.length_b   1.000
_cell.length_c   1.000
_cell.angle_alpha   90.00
_cell.angle_beta   90.00
_cell.angle_gamma   90.00
#
_symmetry.space_group_name_H-M   'P 1'
#
loop_
_entity.id
_entity.type
_entity.pdbx_description
1 polymer ?
#
loop_
_entity_poly.entity_id
_entity_poly.type
_entity_poly.pdbx_seq_one_letter_code
_entity_poly.pdbx_strand_id
1 'polypeptide(L)'
;MASSSLEDLCLHINMKISNIKKCLLLRDIGKDDSRKPVLHKIQNEVILVHDLLNKMENEVKQQEKLKDSLKEMQKAAERDQKEAQHLLEHIPRYLPEPQSRAVLKSAEGYDLKQRQTKAVEPNTEKKPAKEKKAIKEAALITTEEFESVPAYLKGRITYDQINAVVQEINKAVVGKYKILYQPLKSMSAPVRNLYHRFIEEETKDTKGILFFL
;
A
#
# COMPACT_ATOMS: atom_id res chain seq x y z
N MET A 1 40.12 -22.91 60.36
CA MET A 1 40.42 -23.95 59.34
C MET A 1 39.30 -24.98 59.19
N ALA A 2 38.59 -25.43 60.25
CA ALA A 2 37.54 -26.45 60.13
C ALA A 2 36.18 -25.95 59.57
N SER A 3 35.85 -24.66 59.72
CA SER A 3 34.58 -24.09 59.22
C SER A 3 34.43 -24.19 57.71
N SER A 4 35.50 -23.92 56.95
CA SER A 4 35.45 -23.93 55.48
C SER A 4 35.17 -25.33 54.92
N SER A 5 35.70 -26.37 55.55
CA SER A 5 35.45 -27.77 55.16
C SER A 5 33.98 -28.18 55.34
N LEU A 6 33.34 -27.71 56.43
CA LEU A 6 31.92 -27.95 56.67
C LEU A 6 31.04 -27.16 55.71
N GLU A 7 31.37 -25.88 55.47
CA GLU A 7 30.68 -25.04 54.50
C GLU A 7 30.72 -25.65 53.09
N ASP A 8 31.91 -26.09 52.65
CA ASP A 8 32.13 -26.73 51.34
C ASP A 8 31.32 -28.03 51.21
N LEU A 9 31.26 -28.81 52.29
CA LEU A 9 30.45 -30.03 52.34
C LEU A 9 28.95 -29.70 52.27
N CYS A 10 28.48 -28.69 52.98
CA CYS A 10 27.10 -28.21 52.91
C CYS A 10 26.73 -27.74 51.50
N LEU A 11 27.61 -26.98 50.84
CA LEU A 11 27.43 -26.57 49.44
C LEU A 11 27.36 -27.79 48.51
N HIS A 12 28.26 -28.75 48.69
CA HIS A 12 28.26 -29.97 47.89
C HIS A 12 26.98 -30.79 48.05
N ILE A 13 26.51 -30.96 49.30
CA ILE A 13 25.26 -31.67 49.61
C ILE A 13 24.05 -30.91 49.03
N ASN A 14 23.99 -29.59 49.21
CA ASN A 14 22.90 -28.79 48.67
C ASN A 14 22.87 -28.81 47.13
N MET A 15 24.03 -28.85 46.49
CA MET A 15 24.13 -29.01 45.04
C MET A 15 23.66 -30.40 44.59
N LYS A 16 24.04 -31.47 45.30
CA LYS A 16 23.53 -32.83 45.06
C LYS A 16 22.00 -32.89 45.22
N ILE A 17 21.46 -32.32 46.30
CA ILE A 17 20.01 -32.23 46.55
C ILE A 17 19.33 -31.45 45.42
N SER A 18 19.89 -30.31 45.00
CA SER A 18 19.34 -29.50 43.91
C SER A 18 19.33 -30.25 42.58
N ASN A 19 20.38 -31.02 42.29
CA ASN A 19 20.44 -31.85 41.10
C ASN A 19 19.39 -32.96 41.14
N ILE A 20 19.22 -33.64 42.29
CA ILE A 20 18.18 -34.65 42.46
C ILE A 20 16.79 -34.02 42.24
N LYS A 21 16.52 -32.85 42.82
CA LYS A 21 15.25 -32.11 42.60
C LYS A 21 15.02 -31.82 41.13
N LYS A 22 16.02 -31.34 40.39
CA LYS A 22 15.93 -31.12 38.94
C LYS A 22 15.63 -32.41 38.17
N CYS A 23 16.31 -33.50 38.48
CA CYS A 23 16.07 -34.80 37.85
C CYS A 23 14.65 -35.31 38.10
N LEU A 24 14.13 -35.15 39.32
CA LEU A 24 12.75 -35.50 39.66
C LEU A 24 11.76 -34.68 38.83
N LEU A 25 11.92 -33.36 38.78
CA LEU A 25 11.07 -32.48 37.97
C LEU A 25 11.09 -32.87 36.48
N LEU A 26 12.27 -33.10 35.90
CA LEU A 26 12.40 -33.51 34.50
C LEU A 26 11.71 -34.85 34.23
N ARG A 27 11.88 -35.82 35.13
CA ARG A 27 11.21 -37.12 35.04
C ARG A 27 9.69 -36.96 35.13
N ASP A 28 9.20 -36.12 36.04
CA ASP A 28 7.77 -35.91 36.24
C ASP A 28 7.14 -35.22 35.01
N ILE A 29 7.83 -34.24 34.42
CA ILE A 29 7.43 -33.61 33.15
C ILE A 29 7.40 -34.62 31.99
N GLY A 30 8.36 -35.55 31.94
CA GLY A 30 8.42 -36.60 30.91
C GLY A 30 7.39 -37.73 31.08
N LYS A 31 6.89 -37.95 32.30
CA LYS A 31 5.89 -38.99 32.60
C LYS A 31 4.46 -38.47 32.58
N ASP A 32 4.24 -37.21 32.94
CA ASP A 32 2.91 -36.61 33.00
C ASP A 32 2.40 -36.30 31.58
N ASP A 33 1.51 -37.17 31.09
CA ASP A 33 0.91 -37.04 29.75
C ASP A 33 0.08 -35.76 29.58
N SER A 34 -0.33 -35.09 30.67
CA SER A 34 -1.02 -33.80 30.59
C SER A 34 -0.09 -32.61 30.30
N ARG A 35 1.21 -32.72 30.62
CA ARG A 35 2.21 -31.65 30.43
C ARG A 35 2.92 -31.70 29.08
N LYS A 36 3.06 -32.90 28.51
CA LYS A 36 3.61 -33.11 27.15
C LYS A 36 2.93 -32.26 26.06
N PRO A 37 1.58 -32.18 25.97
CA PRO A 37 0.95 -31.35 24.94
C PRO A 37 1.24 -29.87 25.13
N VAL A 38 1.39 -29.40 26.38
CA VAL A 38 1.76 -28.01 26.67
C VAL A 38 3.17 -27.72 26.18
N LEU A 39 4.13 -28.63 26.40
CA LEU A 39 5.50 -28.49 25.90
C LEU A 39 5.57 -28.52 24.37
N HIS A 40 4.86 -29.45 23.74
CA HIS A 40 4.76 -29.47 22.28
C HIS A 40 4.13 -28.19 21.73
N LYS A 41 3.11 -27.65 22.40
CA LYS A 41 2.54 -26.36 22.04
C LYS A 41 3.59 -25.25 22.13
N ILE A 42 4.32 -25.16 23.25
CA ILE A 42 5.40 -24.17 23.41
C ILE A 42 6.46 -24.34 22.31
N GLN A 43 6.89 -25.56 22.03
CA GLN A 43 7.85 -25.85 20.96
C GLN A 43 7.35 -25.35 19.60
N ASN A 44 6.09 -25.65 19.26
CA ASN A 44 5.48 -25.22 18.01
C ASN A 44 5.36 -23.69 17.93
N GLU A 45 4.92 -23.03 19.01
CA GLU A 45 4.86 -21.57 19.07
C GLU A 45 6.25 -20.93 18.89
N VAL A 46 7.30 -21.51 19.49
CA VAL A 46 8.68 -21.03 19.32
C VAL A 46 9.14 -21.16 17.86
N ILE A 47 8.82 -22.28 17.19
CA ILE A 47 9.13 -22.49 15.77
C ILE A 47 8.37 -21.46 14.91
N LEU A 48 7.08 -21.26 15.16
CA LEU A 48 6.26 -20.30 14.44
C LEU A 48 6.78 -18.85 14.59
N VAL A 49 7.17 -18.47 15.81
CA VAL A 49 7.78 -17.15 16.07
C VAL A 49 9.09 -17.02 15.32
N HIS A 50 9.95 -18.04 15.33
CA HIS A 50 11.21 -18.02 14.57
C HIS A 50 10.97 -17.80 13.07
N ASP A 51 10.04 -18.55 12.48
CA ASP A 51 9.70 -18.42 11.06
C ASP A 51 9.10 -17.05 10.73
N LEU A 52 8.27 -16.50 11.61
CA LEU A 52 7.71 -15.16 11.44
C LEU A 52 8.78 -14.08 11.52
N LEU A 53 9.74 -14.21 12.44
CA LEU A 53 10.89 -13.30 12.54
C LEU A 53 11.76 -13.35 11.28
N ASN A 54 12.03 -14.55 10.75
CA ASN A 54 12.79 -14.70 9.50
C ASN A 54 12.07 -14.04 8.32
N LYS A 55 10.74 -14.19 8.23
CA LYS A 55 9.93 -13.50 7.21
C LYS A 55 10.00 -11.98 7.36
N MET A 56 9.88 -11.47 8.58
CA MET A 56 9.99 -10.04 8.88
C MET A 56 11.37 -9.50 8.51
N GLU A 57 12.44 -10.20 8.84
CA GLU A 57 13.81 -9.80 8.48
C GLU A 57 13.99 -9.70 6.96
N ASN A 58 13.46 -10.68 6.22
CA ASN A 58 13.52 -10.65 4.76
C ASN A 58 12.72 -9.47 4.18
N GLU A 59 11.53 -9.20 4.72
CA GLU A 59 10.70 -8.08 4.28
C GLU A 59 11.40 -6.73 4.53
N VAL A 60 12.01 -6.55 5.70
CA VAL A 60 12.78 -5.35 6.03
C VAL A 60 13.95 -5.16 5.05
N LYS A 61 14.68 -6.23 4.72
CA LYS A 61 15.77 -6.17 3.73
C LYS A 61 15.28 -5.77 2.34
N GLN A 62 14.10 -6.24 1.91
CA GLN A 62 13.53 -5.85 0.61
C GLN A 62 13.07 -4.38 0.61
N GLN A 63 12.42 -3.94 1.68
CA GLN A 63 11.99 -2.54 1.83
C GLN A 63 13.18 -1.58 1.82
N GLU A 64 14.30 -1.95 2.44
CA GLU A 64 15.52 -1.15 2.41
C GLU A 64 16.08 -0.99 0.99
N LYS A 65 16.17 -2.08 0.22
CA LYS A 65 16.59 -2.04 -1.19
C LYS A 65 15.65 -1.18 -2.05
N LEU A 66 14.34 -1.28 -1.80
CA LEU A 66 13.34 -0.47 -2.51
C LEU A 66 13.50 1.01 -2.17
N LYS A 67 13.69 1.35 -0.90
CA LYS A 67 13.95 2.71 -0.42
C LYS A 67 15.17 3.33 -1.12
N ASP A 68 16.27 2.58 -1.21
CA ASP A 68 17.48 3.07 -1.87
C ASP A 68 17.25 3.30 -3.38
N SER A 69 16.55 2.36 -4.04
CA SER A 69 16.19 2.49 -5.46
C SER A 69 15.28 3.70 -5.73
N LEU A 70 14.29 3.93 -4.86
CA LEU A 70 13.40 5.09 -4.96
C LEU A 70 14.15 6.40 -4.76
N LYS A 71 15.13 6.44 -3.85
CA LYS A 71 15.96 7.64 -3.63
C LYS A 71 16.82 7.98 -4.84
N GLU A 72 17.36 6.97 -5.53
CA GLU A 72 18.10 7.20 -6.78
C GLU A 72 17.20 7.66 -7.93
N MET A 73 16.00 7.08 -8.04
CA MET A 73 14.99 7.54 -9.01
C MET A 73 14.56 8.99 -8.75
N GLN A 74 14.36 9.36 -7.48
CA GLN A 74 14.04 10.74 -7.10
C GLN A 74 15.15 11.70 -7.55
N LYS A 75 16.42 11.38 -7.27
CA LYS A 75 17.55 12.21 -7.70
C LYS A 75 17.66 12.33 -9.21
N ALA A 76 17.34 11.27 -9.96
CA ALA A 76 17.31 11.31 -11.42
C ALA A 76 16.21 12.25 -11.91
N ALA A 77 14.98 12.09 -11.40
CA ALA A 77 13.85 12.95 -11.76
C ALA A 77 14.09 14.43 -11.42
N GLU A 78 14.71 14.72 -10.27
CA GLU A 78 15.08 16.10 -9.89
C GLU A 78 16.12 16.71 -10.84
N ARG A 79 17.06 15.91 -11.38
CA ARG A 79 18.03 16.37 -12.38
C ARG A 79 17.33 16.70 -13.69
N ASP A 80 16.49 15.79 -14.19
CA ASP A 80 15.76 15.97 -15.44
C ASP A 80 14.81 17.18 -15.36
N GLN A 81 14.16 17.38 -14.21
CA GLN A 81 13.32 18.56 -13.98
C GLN A 81 14.13 19.86 -14.04
N LYS A 82 15.29 19.91 -13.38
CA LYS A 82 16.18 21.09 -13.40
C LYS A 82 16.68 21.37 -14.81
N GLU A 83 17.04 20.34 -15.56
CA GLU A 83 17.45 20.48 -16.96
C GLU A 83 16.31 21.01 -17.83
N ALA A 84 15.10 20.47 -17.69
CA ALA A 84 13.92 20.94 -18.42
C ALA A 84 13.58 22.41 -18.09
N GLN A 85 13.69 22.80 -16.81
CA GLN A 85 13.51 24.19 -16.38
C GLN A 85 14.59 25.10 -17.00
N HIS A 86 15.85 24.69 -16.96
CA HIS A 86 16.94 25.42 -17.58
C HIS A 86 16.73 25.61 -19.08
N LEU A 87 16.31 24.56 -19.79
CA LEU A 87 15.98 24.63 -21.22
C LEU A 87 14.81 25.59 -21.49
N LEU A 88 13.80 25.60 -20.62
CA LEU A 88 12.64 26.50 -20.74
C LEU A 88 13.00 27.98 -20.52
N GLU A 89 13.98 28.26 -19.65
CA GLU A 89 14.49 29.60 -19.38
C GLU A 89 15.41 30.11 -20.50
N HIS A 90 16.14 29.21 -21.18
CA HIS A 90 17.16 29.55 -22.18
C HIS A 90 16.73 29.27 -23.62
N ILE A 91 15.42 29.29 -23.91
CA ILE A 91 14.91 29.09 -25.27
C ILE A 91 15.43 30.21 -26.20
N PRO A 92 16.14 29.88 -27.29
CA PRO A 92 16.59 30.88 -28.25
C PRO A 92 15.41 31.59 -28.93
N ARG A 93 15.51 32.91 -29.07
CA ARG A 93 14.46 33.80 -29.61
C ARG A 93 14.07 33.54 -31.08
N TYR A 94 14.77 32.66 -31.78
CA TYR A 94 14.52 32.29 -33.19
C TYR A 94 13.72 31.00 -33.36
N LEU A 95 13.34 30.31 -32.27
CA LEU A 95 12.43 29.16 -32.33
C LEU A 95 10.97 29.64 -32.43
N PRO A 96 10.12 29.00 -33.26
CA PRO A 96 8.70 29.29 -33.31
C PRO A 96 8.08 29.14 -31.92
N GLU A 97 7.44 30.20 -31.41
CA GLU A 97 6.75 30.12 -30.12
C GLU A 97 5.67 29.04 -30.15
N PRO A 98 5.66 28.09 -29.18
CA PRO A 98 4.51 27.23 -28.99
C PRO A 98 3.32 28.11 -28.61
N GLN A 99 2.22 28.04 -29.38
CA GLN A 99 0.97 28.79 -29.23
C GLN A 99 0.19 28.52 -27.91
N SER A 100 0.87 28.14 -26.82
CA SER A 100 0.27 27.63 -25.58
C SER A 100 0.70 28.40 -24.32
N ARG A 101 1.27 29.61 -24.43
CA ARG A 101 1.54 30.45 -23.23
C ARG A 101 0.37 31.33 -22.78
N ALA A 102 -0.77 31.33 -23.47
CA ALA A 102 -1.86 32.27 -23.21
C ALA A 102 -3.08 31.71 -22.45
N VAL A 103 -3.07 30.46 -21.93
CA VAL A 103 -4.23 29.91 -21.20
C VAL A 103 -3.83 29.34 -19.84
N LEU A 104 -3.20 30.13 -18.97
CA LEU A 104 -3.19 29.86 -17.52
C LEU A 104 -3.19 31.13 -16.64
N LYS A 105 -3.45 32.32 -17.20
CA LYS A 105 -3.60 33.55 -16.43
C LYS A 105 -4.81 34.34 -16.91
N SER A 106 -5.90 34.20 -16.16
CA SER A 106 -7.13 35.03 -16.10
C SER A 106 -8.38 34.21 -16.38
N ALA A 107 -9.09 33.89 -15.30
CA ALA A 107 -10.51 33.61 -15.31
C ALA A 107 -11.13 34.30 -14.09
N GLU A 108 -11.09 35.64 -14.09
CA GLU A 108 -12.13 36.47 -13.51
C GLU A 108 -12.93 37.07 -14.68
N GLY A 109 -14.24 36.81 -14.69
CA GLY A 109 -15.22 37.68 -15.35
C GLY A 109 -15.68 37.34 -16.77
N TYR A 110 -17.00 37.14 -16.87
CA TYR A 110 -17.94 37.45 -17.97
C TYR A 110 -17.93 36.65 -19.30
N ASP A 111 -18.83 35.67 -19.35
CA ASP A 111 -20.05 35.57 -20.19
C ASP A 111 -20.11 35.95 -21.70
N LEU A 112 -20.85 35.09 -22.43
CA LEU A 112 -21.56 35.25 -23.72
C LEU A 112 -20.78 35.58 -25.02
N LYS A 113 -20.68 34.61 -25.94
CA LYS A 113 -21.67 34.38 -27.04
C LYS A 113 -21.21 33.39 -28.10
N GLN A 114 -22.18 32.59 -28.54
CA GLN A 114 -22.18 31.71 -29.70
C GLN A 114 -21.80 32.44 -31.00
N ARG A 115 -21.07 31.74 -31.88
CA ARG A 115 -21.23 31.90 -33.34
C ARG A 115 -20.94 30.58 -34.06
N GLN A 116 -22.00 30.01 -34.63
CA GLN A 116 -21.92 28.95 -35.63
C GLN A 116 -21.40 29.53 -36.95
N THR A 117 -20.60 28.75 -37.70
CA THR A 117 -20.79 28.58 -39.16
C THR A 117 -20.09 27.30 -39.67
N LYS A 118 -20.92 26.46 -40.29
CA LYS A 118 -20.70 25.34 -41.25
C LYS A 118 -19.58 25.63 -42.27
N ALA A 119 -18.96 24.73 -43.03
CA ALA A 119 -18.94 23.28 -43.28
C ALA A 119 -17.54 22.99 -43.89
N VAL A 120 -17.03 21.75 -43.91
CA VAL A 120 -17.05 20.86 -45.09
C VAL A 120 -16.47 19.52 -44.64
N GLU A 121 -17.22 18.43 -44.86
CA GLU A 121 -16.74 17.03 -44.71
C GLU A 121 -15.67 16.71 -45.77
N PRO A 122 -14.81 15.71 -45.52
CA PRO A 122 -15.10 14.45 -46.20
C PRO A 122 -15.13 13.26 -45.25
N ASN A 123 -16.06 12.39 -45.58
CA ASN A 123 -16.55 11.24 -44.85
C ASN A 123 -15.72 10.01 -45.20
N THR A 124 -15.12 9.34 -44.21
CA THR A 124 -14.85 7.89 -44.27
C THR A 124 -14.98 7.27 -42.88
N GLU A 125 -16.17 6.70 -42.67
CA GLU A 125 -16.38 5.38 -42.06
C GLU A 125 -16.22 5.20 -40.54
N LYS A 126 -17.31 5.56 -39.85
CA LYS A 126 -17.92 4.95 -38.66
C LYS A 126 -17.24 3.69 -38.08
N LYS A 127 -16.80 3.78 -36.81
CA LYS A 127 -16.98 2.74 -35.78
C LYS A 127 -17.38 3.37 -34.44
N PRO A 128 -18.26 2.72 -33.65
CA PRO A 128 -19.05 3.39 -32.63
C PRO A 128 -18.18 3.81 -31.45
N ALA A 129 -18.36 5.07 -31.02
CA ALA A 129 -17.87 5.56 -29.75
C ALA A 129 -18.44 4.69 -28.64
N LYS A 130 -17.60 3.82 -28.05
CA LYS A 130 -17.94 3.18 -26.77
C LYS A 130 -18.05 4.29 -25.75
N GLU A 131 -19.23 4.45 -25.19
CA GLU A 131 -19.51 5.28 -24.03
C GLU A 131 -18.41 5.07 -22.99
N LYS A 132 -17.61 6.10 -22.73
CA LYS A 132 -16.66 6.07 -21.62
C LYS A 132 -17.50 6.11 -20.35
N LYS A 133 -17.79 4.94 -19.78
CA LYS A 133 -18.43 4.84 -18.47
C LYS A 133 -17.59 5.65 -17.48
N ALA A 134 -18.15 6.76 -17.00
CA ALA A 134 -17.48 7.59 -16.01
C ALA A 134 -17.29 6.75 -14.73
N ILE A 135 -16.06 6.73 -14.21
CA ILE A 135 -15.76 6.08 -12.94
C ILE A 135 -16.29 7.02 -11.86
N LYS A 136 -17.22 6.55 -11.02
CA LYS A 136 -17.74 7.35 -9.90
C LYS A 136 -16.70 7.31 -8.78
N GLU A 137 -16.20 8.48 -8.40
CA GLU A 137 -15.29 8.67 -7.27
C GLU A 137 -16.08 9.07 -6.03
N ALA A 138 -15.60 8.68 -4.84
CA ALA A 138 -16.15 9.13 -3.58
C ALA A 138 -15.75 10.59 -3.35
N ALA A 139 -16.71 11.43 -2.93
CA ALA A 139 -16.41 12.80 -2.54
C ALA A 139 -15.52 12.83 -1.29
N LEU A 140 -14.64 13.82 -1.20
CA LEU A 140 -13.90 14.08 0.03
C LEU A 140 -14.86 14.53 1.12
N ILE A 141 -14.57 14.13 2.34
CA ILE A 141 -15.36 14.48 3.52
C ILE A 141 -15.09 15.94 3.84
N THR A 142 -16.15 16.69 4.13
CA THR A 142 -16.08 18.08 4.60
C THR A 142 -15.84 18.16 6.12
N THR A 143 -15.35 19.29 6.61
CA THR A 143 -15.13 19.47 8.06
C THR A 143 -16.43 19.33 8.86
N GLU A 144 -17.55 19.77 8.29
CA GLU A 144 -18.88 19.66 8.91
C GLU A 144 -19.32 18.18 9.04
N GLU A 145 -19.14 17.39 7.99
CA GLU A 145 -19.43 15.95 8.01
C GLU A 145 -18.54 15.22 9.02
N PHE A 146 -17.25 15.56 9.08
CA PHE A 146 -16.33 14.97 10.06
C PHE A 146 -16.72 15.29 11.50
N GLU A 147 -17.10 16.54 11.78
CA GLU A 147 -17.51 16.91 13.14
C GLU A 147 -18.85 16.30 13.55
N SER A 148 -19.76 16.05 12.59
CA SER A 148 -21.04 15.38 12.84
C SER A 148 -20.91 13.94 13.35
N VAL A 149 -19.77 13.27 13.07
CA VAL A 149 -19.53 11.88 13.49
C VAL A 149 -19.23 11.82 14.99
N PRO A 150 -19.89 10.94 15.76
CA PRO A 150 -19.62 10.76 17.19
C PRO A 150 -18.16 10.43 17.51
N ALA A 151 -17.63 11.01 18.59
CA ALA A 151 -16.22 10.88 18.98
C ALA A 151 -15.77 9.42 19.19
N TYR A 152 -16.65 8.54 19.64
CA TYR A 152 -16.32 7.12 19.84
C TYR A 152 -16.07 6.36 18.53
N LEU A 153 -16.59 6.85 17.38
CA LEU A 153 -16.31 6.31 16.05
C LEU A 153 -15.04 6.91 15.45
N LYS A 154 -14.78 8.20 15.72
CA LYS A 154 -13.58 8.91 15.26
C LYS A 154 -12.31 8.41 15.94
N GLY A 155 -12.40 8.04 17.22
CA GLY A 155 -11.26 7.60 18.01
C GLY A 155 -10.16 8.66 18.04
N ARG A 156 -8.97 8.32 17.50
CA ARG A 156 -7.82 9.24 17.37
C ARG A 156 -7.54 9.65 15.91
N ILE A 157 -8.46 9.34 15.00
CA ILE A 157 -8.27 9.59 13.56
C ILE A 157 -8.58 11.06 13.26
N THR A 158 -7.71 11.71 12.49
CA THR A 158 -7.89 13.11 12.09
C THR A 158 -8.62 13.25 10.76
N TYR A 159 -9.22 14.42 10.53
CA TYR A 159 -9.86 14.77 9.26
C TYR A 159 -8.96 14.50 8.04
N ASP A 160 -7.70 14.95 8.11
CA ASP A 160 -6.73 14.78 7.03
C ASP A 160 -6.42 13.30 6.77
N GLN A 161 -6.34 12.48 7.82
CA GLN A 161 -6.10 11.04 7.68
C GLN A 161 -7.25 10.35 6.97
N ILE A 162 -8.51 10.70 7.29
CA ILE A 162 -9.66 10.10 6.60
C ILE A 162 -9.68 10.51 5.13
N ASN A 163 -9.48 11.80 4.84
CA ASN A 163 -9.48 12.27 3.46
C ASN A 163 -8.30 11.71 2.64
N ALA A 164 -7.13 11.50 3.25
CA ALA A 164 -6.02 10.81 2.61
C ALA A 164 -6.39 9.35 2.24
N VAL A 165 -7.09 8.65 3.14
CA VAL A 165 -7.59 7.29 2.86
C VAL A 165 -8.64 7.31 1.75
N VAL A 166 -9.58 8.25 1.75
CA VAL A 166 -10.58 8.40 0.68
C VAL A 166 -9.91 8.63 -0.68
N GLN A 167 -8.83 9.42 -0.72
CA GLN A 167 -8.05 9.63 -1.95
C GLN A 167 -7.38 8.34 -2.45
N GLU A 168 -6.77 7.55 -1.55
CA GLU A 168 -6.16 6.27 -1.93
C GLU A 168 -7.22 5.25 -2.36
N ILE A 169 -8.40 5.25 -1.73
CA ILE A 169 -9.56 4.46 -2.19
C ILE A 169 -9.97 4.87 -3.60
N ASN A 170 -10.14 6.16 -3.86
CA ASN A 170 -10.50 6.66 -5.19
C ASN A 170 -9.45 6.26 -6.24
N LYS A 171 -8.17 6.38 -5.90
CA LYS A 171 -7.06 5.98 -6.77
C LYS A 171 -7.07 4.47 -7.08
N ALA A 172 -7.38 3.62 -6.09
CA ALA A 172 -7.52 2.18 -6.29
C ALA A 172 -8.71 1.85 -7.21
N VAL A 173 -9.87 2.46 -6.98
CA VAL A 173 -11.07 2.30 -7.82
C VAL A 173 -10.79 2.78 -9.24
N VAL A 174 -10.27 4.00 -9.40
CA VAL A 174 -9.91 4.55 -10.72
C VAL A 174 -8.90 3.66 -11.42
N GLY A 175 -7.88 3.17 -10.73
CA GLY A 175 -6.89 2.25 -11.28
C GLY A 175 -7.51 0.95 -11.82
N LYS A 176 -8.33 0.28 -11.00
CA LYS A 176 -9.02 -0.96 -11.38
C LYS A 176 -9.94 -0.75 -12.59
N TYR A 177 -10.82 0.24 -12.52
CA TYR A 177 -11.83 0.43 -13.58
C TYR A 177 -11.25 1.06 -14.85
N LYS A 178 -10.13 1.79 -14.77
CA LYS A 178 -9.36 2.21 -15.94
C LYS A 178 -8.81 1.01 -16.71
N ILE A 179 -8.34 -0.02 -16.01
CA ILE A 179 -7.91 -1.28 -16.63
C ILE A 179 -9.12 -2.01 -17.22
N LEU A 180 -10.23 -2.15 -16.50
CA LEU A 180 -11.43 -2.85 -17.02
C LEU A 180 -12.05 -2.20 -18.26
N TYR A 181 -12.01 -0.87 -18.38
CA TYR A 181 -12.57 -0.14 -19.51
C TYR A 181 -11.60 0.02 -20.69
N GLN A 182 -10.32 -0.29 -20.51
CA GLN A 182 -9.33 -0.21 -21.58
C GLN A 182 -9.55 -1.35 -22.60
N PRO A 183 -9.36 -1.12 -23.92
CA PRO A 183 -9.44 -2.19 -24.90
C PRO A 183 -8.31 -3.21 -24.73
N LEU A 184 -8.64 -4.51 -24.67
CA LEU A 184 -7.69 -5.63 -24.50
C LEU A 184 -6.49 -5.61 -25.47
N LYS A 185 -6.71 -5.16 -26.70
CA LYS A 185 -5.68 -5.04 -27.73
C LYS A 185 -4.61 -4.01 -27.42
N SER A 186 -4.91 -3.04 -26.57
CA SER A 186 -3.99 -1.95 -26.17
C SER A 186 -3.23 -2.24 -24.87
N MET A 187 -3.50 -3.37 -24.20
CA MET A 187 -2.90 -3.71 -22.91
C MET A 187 -1.61 -4.51 -23.07
N SER A 188 -0.61 -4.18 -22.24
CA SER A 188 0.59 -4.99 -22.03
C SER A 188 0.26 -6.28 -21.24
N ALA A 189 1.16 -7.28 -21.30
CA ALA A 189 0.94 -8.58 -20.64
C ALA A 189 0.66 -8.47 -19.12
N PRO A 190 1.37 -7.64 -18.33
CA PRO A 190 1.07 -7.48 -16.90
C PRO A 190 -0.31 -6.88 -16.64
N VAL A 191 -0.72 -5.87 -17.42
CA VAL A 191 -2.04 -5.23 -17.31
C VAL A 191 -3.15 -6.20 -17.70
N ARG A 192 -2.89 -7.08 -18.68
CA ARG A 192 -3.83 -8.12 -19.09
C ARG A 192 -4.04 -9.18 -18.01
N ASN A 193 -2.98 -9.56 -17.29
CA ASN A 193 -3.09 -10.47 -16.14
C ASN A 193 -3.97 -9.85 -15.03
N LEU A 194 -3.78 -8.56 -14.73
CA LEU A 194 -4.63 -7.83 -13.78
C LEU A 194 -6.09 -7.77 -14.24
N TYR A 195 -6.33 -7.53 -15.54
CA TYR A 195 -7.67 -7.56 -16.12
C TYR A 195 -8.37 -8.91 -15.86
N HIS A 196 -7.69 -10.02 -16.14
CA HIS A 196 -8.25 -11.36 -15.90
C HIS A 196 -8.55 -11.59 -14.42
N ARG A 197 -7.64 -11.20 -13.53
CA ARG A 197 -7.85 -11.29 -12.08
C ARG A 197 -9.07 -10.49 -11.62
N PHE A 198 -9.25 -9.25 -12.11
CA PHE A 198 -10.40 -8.43 -11.76
C PHE A 198 -11.73 -9.00 -12.25
N ILE A 199 -11.74 -9.69 -13.38
CA ILE A 199 -12.94 -10.38 -13.89
C ILE A 199 -13.25 -11.64 -13.06
N GLU A 200 -12.23 -12.37 -12.61
CA GLU A 200 -12.40 -13.53 -11.72
C GLU A 200 -12.92 -13.13 -10.33
N GLU A 201 -12.54 -11.94 -9.85
CA GLU A 201 -13.04 -11.35 -8.60
C GLU A 201 -14.50 -10.88 -8.70
N GLU A 202 -15.10 -10.74 -9.89
CA GLU A 202 -16.51 -10.35 -10.02
C GLU A 202 -17.46 -11.51 -9.67
N THR A 203 -18.33 -11.28 -8.69
CA THR A 203 -19.41 -12.19 -8.32
C THR A 203 -20.75 -11.67 -8.84
N LYS A 204 -21.81 -12.48 -8.69
CA LYS A 204 -23.18 -12.08 -9.08
C LYS A 204 -23.65 -10.83 -8.32
N ASP A 205 -23.17 -10.66 -7.09
CA ASP A 205 -23.59 -9.57 -6.19
C ASP A 205 -22.83 -8.26 -6.45
N THR A 206 -21.65 -8.32 -7.07
CA THR A 206 -20.84 -7.13 -7.41
C THR A 206 -21.10 -6.62 -8.82
N LYS A 207 -21.99 -7.28 -9.57
CA LYS A 207 -22.23 -6.96 -10.99
C LYS A 207 -22.88 -5.58 -11.13
N GLY A 208 -22.15 -4.66 -11.74
CA GLY A 208 -22.62 -3.28 -11.99
C GLY A 208 -22.35 -2.30 -10.84
N ILE A 209 -21.66 -2.73 -9.79
CA ILE A 209 -21.23 -1.89 -8.67
C ILE A 209 -19.71 -1.68 -8.76
N LEU A 210 -19.22 -0.49 -8.37
CA LEU A 210 -17.79 -0.22 -8.29
C LEU A 210 -17.23 -0.73 -6.96
N PHE A 211 -16.24 -1.62 -6.99
CA PHE A 211 -15.60 -2.21 -5.81
C PHE A 211 -14.11 -2.50 -6.06
N PHE A 212 -13.33 -2.62 -4.98
CA PHE A 212 -11.91 -2.98 -5.00
C PHE A 212 -11.61 -3.91 -3.82
N LEU A 213 -10.55 -4.71 -3.95
CA LEU A 213 -10.09 -5.74 -2.99
C LEU A 213 -8.59 -5.55 -2.74
#